data_AF-A0A2V3J613-F1
#
_entry.id   AF-A0A2V3J613-F1
#
_cell.length_a   1.000
_cell.length_b   1.000
_cell.length_c   1.000
_cell.angle_alpha   90.00
_cell.angle_beta   90.00
_cell.angle_gamma   90.00
#
_symmetry.space_group_name_H-M   'P 1'
#
loop_
_entity.id
_entity.type
_entity.pdbx_description
1 polymer ?
#
loop_
_entity_poly.entity_id
_entity_poly.type
_entity_poly.pdbx_seq_one_letter_code
_entity_poly.pdbx_strand_id
1 'polypeptide(L)'
;MSQHKTQNLQVSFRAPNAVNDQSSPTQGNPQPEFRWCEPIDAKNIDPELPPLTAVRESLPIGFIELRSSLPETIAEADNSFVLSILEQKAPTALTAQEAKDAILSQCYFRAARQLYSSMTEDERYRCRLLQGIFYDTTPIPSFLNNAIAMIGHFRCEFGEVRIRHAEVLLRRWVVIGLETGNELQTGEKLTRLMLSQAVFRDRSSKILVNSLIEERVKRISKSSFKVKSHAGLLRVFHPLLACNEDGLNRVSENYPYHLEMRRLIMLHRMTHFEWRTAETIAGVPIQIVLDYLGVRLVVLSDEELYRCFTFALRRYWADYKSLVEEAFEVAEPVATGFGNACQTVSSDDLQATFALPLSDQDISMGFMYNPAVKFEFKPRFCAYSKNTGKEMRTARLQKEYGELRR
;
A
#
# COMPACT_ATOMS: atom_id res chain seq x y z
N MET A 1 -3.33 -46.67 -25.79
CA MET A 1 -2.39 -45.55 -25.96
C MET A 1 -3.16 -44.35 -26.50
N SER A 2 -3.54 -43.42 -25.63
CA SER A 2 -4.08 -42.12 -26.02
C SER A 2 -3.47 -41.10 -25.07
N GLN A 3 -2.61 -40.25 -25.62
CA GLN A 3 -1.97 -39.16 -24.90
C GLN A 3 -2.99 -38.02 -24.77
N HIS A 4 -3.48 -37.77 -23.56
CA HIS A 4 -4.11 -36.50 -23.25
C HIS A 4 -3.00 -35.43 -23.15
N LYS A 5 -2.87 -34.63 -24.20
CA LYS A 5 -2.17 -33.34 -24.16
C LYS A 5 -2.99 -32.38 -23.31
N THR A 6 -2.62 -32.20 -22.05
CA THR A 6 -3.06 -31.06 -21.25
C THR A 6 -2.27 -29.84 -21.73
N GLN A 7 -2.87 -28.98 -22.54
CA GLN A 7 -2.32 -27.66 -22.82
C GLN A 7 -2.54 -26.78 -21.59
N ASN A 8 -1.50 -26.64 -20.76
CA ASN A 8 -1.44 -25.61 -19.73
C ASN A 8 -1.35 -24.24 -20.44
N LEU A 9 -2.47 -23.53 -20.52
CA LEU A 9 -2.48 -22.09 -20.80
C LEU A 9 -1.95 -21.37 -19.55
N GLN A 10 -0.64 -21.17 -19.51
CA GLN A 10 0.05 -20.41 -18.48
C GLN A 10 -0.25 -18.92 -18.70
N VAL A 11 -1.32 -18.40 -18.10
CA VAL A 11 -1.65 -16.97 -18.10
C VAL A 11 -0.93 -16.33 -16.91
N SER A 12 0.26 -15.78 -17.18
CA SER A 12 1.05 -15.02 -16.20
C SER A 12 0.77 -13.53 -16.38
N PHE A 13 0.45 -12.83 -15.29
CA PHE A 13 0.49 -11.38 -15.26
C PHE A 13 1.95 -10.95 -15.27
N ARG A 14 2.50 -10.60 -16.43
CA ARG A 14 3.82 -9.97 -16.50
C ARG A 14 3.66 -8.47 -16.32
N ALA A 15 4.37 -7.90 -15.35
CA ALA A 15 4.74 -6.49 -15.45
C ALA A 15 5.62 -6.35 -16.71
N PRO A 16 5.41 -5.37 -17.58
CA PRO A 16 6.29 -5.16 -18.71
C PRO A 16 7.70 -4.85 -18.19
N ASN A 17 8.70 -5.59 -18.67
CA ASN A 17 10.10 -5.27 -18.43
C ASN A 17 10.34 -3.81 -18.86
N ALA A 18 10.97 -3.02 -17.99
CA ALA A 18 11.33 -1.64 -18.27
C ALA A 18 12.32 -1.60 -19.45
N VAL A 19 11.82 -1.24 -20.63
CA VAL A 19 12.64 -0.81 -21.76
C VAL A 19 12.51 0.71 -21.83
N ASN A 20 13.64 1.40 -21.70
CA ASN A 20 13.75 2.82 -22.00
C ASN A 20 13.41 3.03 -23.48
N ASP A 21 12.28 3.65 -23.79
CA ASP A 21 12.01 4.12 -25.15
C ASP A 21 11.79 5.64 -25.18
N GLN A 22 12.78 6.30 -25.79
CA GLN A 22 12.67 7.66 -26.28
C GLN A 22 11.66 7.70 -27.45
N SER A 23 10.80 8.71 -27.39
CA SER A 23 9.76 9.14 -28.34
C SER A 23 9.89 8.75 -29.83
N SER A 24 8.83 8.16 -30.37
CA SER A 24 8.26 8.38 -31.72
C SER A 24 6.80 7.88 -31.77
N PRO A 25 5.87 8.51 -32.51
CA PRO A 25 4.47 8.10 -32.53
C PRO A 25 4.29 6.92 -33.51
N THR A 26 4.47 5.70 -33.01
CA THR A 26 4.23 4.49 -33.81
C THR A 26 2.73 4.22 -33.84
N GLN A 27 2.18 4.12 -35.06
CA GLN A 27 0.80 3.73 -35.34
C GLN A 27 0.42 2.48 -34.53
N GLY A 28 -0.66 2.58 -33.76
CA GLY A 28 -1.08 1.56 -32.83
C GLY A 28 -1.53 0.29 -33.54
N ASN A 29 -0.68 -0.74 -33.52
CA ASN A 29 -1.18 -2.10 -33.53
C ASN A 29 -2.08 -2.28 -32.30
N PRO A 30 -3.33 -2.73 -32.43
CA PRO A 30 -4.16 -3.02 -31.27
C PRO A 30 -3.46 -4.14 -30.49
N GLN A 31 -3.00 -3.82 -29.28
CA GLN A 31 -2.56 -4.86 -28.35
C GLN A 31 -3.72 -5.83 -28.16
N PRO A 32 -3.47 -7.15 -28.18
CA PRO A 32 -4.52 -8.11 -27.86
C PRO A 32 -5.08 -7.78 -26.48
N GLU A 33 -6.39 -7.52 -26.40
CA GLU A 33 -7.07 -7.25 -25.14
C GLU A 33 -6.83 -8.40 -24.15
N PHE A 34 -6.61 -8.06 -22.87
CA PHE A 34 -6.42 -9.05 -21.81
C PHE A 34 -7.55 -10.09 -21.81
N ARG A 35 -7.20 -11.36 -22.01
CA ARG A 35 -8.17 -12.46 -22.07
C ARG A 35 -8.31 -13.14 -20.71
N TRP A 36 -9.15 -12.56 -19.87
CA TRP A 36 -9.55 -13.15 -18.59
C TRP A 36 -10.65 -14.22 -18.73
N CYS A 37 -11.46 -14.11 -19.78
CA CYS A 37 -12.51 -15.05 -20.15
C CYS A 37 -12.50 -15.28 -21.66
N GLU A 38 -13.15 -16.34 -22.11
CA GLU A 38 -13.33 -16.59 -23.54
C GLU A 38 -14.16 -15.45 -24.16
N PRO A 39 -13.73 -14.90 -25.31
CA PRO A 39 -14.52 -13.90 -26.01
C PRO A 39 -15.80 -14.55 -26.56
N ILE A 40 -16.87 -13.77 -26.64
CA ILE A 40 -18.09 -14.20 -27.32
C ILE A 40 -17.73 -14.50 -28.79
N ASP A 41 -18.19 -15.63 -29.30
CA ASP A 41 -17.97 -16.02 -30.70
C ASP A 41 -18.43 -14.90 -31.65
N ALA A 42 -17.56 -14.51 -32.57
CA ALA A 42 -17.84 -13.44 -33.53
C ALA A 42 -19.09 -13.69 -34.38
N LYS A 43 -19.49 -14.96 -34.57
CA LYS A 43 -20.73 -15.35 -35.26
C LYS A 43 -22.00 -14.94 -34.49
N ASN A 44 -21.89 -14.74 -33.18
CA ASN A 44 -22.98 -14.33 -32.30
C ASN A 44 -23.00 -12.82 -32.06
N ILE A 45 -22.10 -12.07 -32.69
CA ILE A 45 -22.04 -10.61 -32.63
C ILE A 45 -22.72 -10.06 -33.88
N ASP A 46 -23.70 -9.17 -33.70
CA ASP A 46 -24.34 -8.48 -34.82
C ASP A 46 -23.31 -7.54 -35.49
N PRO A 47 -22.91 -7.79 -36.75
CA PRO A 47 -21.88 -7.03 -37.43
C PRO A 47 -22.29 -5.58 -37.72
N GLU A 48 -23.57 -5.23 -37.57
CA GLU A 48 -24.08 -3.87 -37.79
C GLU A 48 -23.99 -2.99 -36.54
N LEU A 49 -23.65 -3.55 -35.36
CA LEU A 49 -23.45 -2.76 -34.15
C LEU A 49 -22.09 -2.03 -34.22
N PRO A 50 -22.06 -0.70 -34.02
CA PRO A 50 -20.81 0.03 -33.95
C PRO A 50 -19.99 -0.43 -32.73
N PRO A 51 -18.66 -0.59 -32.86
CA PRO A 51 -17.83 -1.02 -31.75
C PRO A 51 -17.83 0.03 -30.63
N LEU A 52 -17.95 -0.44 -29.39
CA LEU A 52 -17.81 0.40 -28.20
C LEU A 52 -16.38 0.32 -27.69
N THR A 53 -15.70 1.46 -27.59
CA THR A 53 -14.37 1.52 -26.98
C THR A 53 -14.49 1.57 -25.46
N ALA A 54 -13.87 0.62 -24.77
CA ALA A 54 -13.78 0.64 -23.31
C ALA A 54 -12.83 1.75 -22.83
N VAL A 55 -13.30 2.54 -21.86
CA VAL A 55 -12.55 3.59 -21.17
C VAL A 55 -12.47 3.22 -19.70
N ARG A 56 -11.29 3.35 -19.10
CA ARG A 56 -11.11 3.11 -17.67
C ARG A 56 -11.75 4.23 -16.86
N GLU A 57 -12.69 3.89 -15.99
CA GLU A 57 -13.38 4.82 -15.10
C GLU A 57 -12.69 4.91 -13.72
N SER A 58 -12.19 3.78 -13.20
CA SER A 58 -11.53 3.73 -11.89
C SER A 58 -10.05 4.10 -11.98
N LEU A 59 -9.63 5.14 -11.25
CA LEU A 59 -8.23 5.52 -11.08
C LEU A 59 -7.93 5.79 -9.59
N PRO A 60 -7.12 4.95 -8.91
CA PRO A 60 -6.54 3.69 -9.37
C PRO A 60 -7.58 2.57 -9.50
N ILE A 61 -7.19 1.46 -10.10
CA ILE A 61 -8.07 0.27 -10.24
C ILE A 61 -8.05 -0.64 -9.00
N GLY A 62 -7.14 -0.37 -8.08
CA GLY A 62 -6.96 -1.17 -6.87
C GLY A 62 -5.95 -0.56 -5.91
N PHE A 63 -5.91 -1.13 -4.72
CA PHE A 63 -5.02 -0.73 -3.64
C PHE A 63 -4.40 -1.93 -2.95
N ILE A 64 -3.13 -1.81 -2.57
CA ILE A 64 -2.44 -2.76 -1.68
C ILE A 64 -2.04 -2.03 -0.40
N GLU A 65 -2.32 -2.66 0.72
CA GLU A 65 -1.78 -2.28 2.02
C GLU A 65 -0.60 -3.19 2.33
N LEU A 66 0.62 -2.63 2.29
CA LEU A 66 1.84 -3.37 2.61
C LEU A 66 2.06 -3.44 4.12
N ARG A 67 2.73 -4.48 4.58
CA ARG A 67 3.22 -4.56 5.96
C ARG A 67 4.29 -3.50 6.19
N SER A 68 4.15 -2.75 7.28
CA SER A 68 5.18 -1.80 7.72
C SER A 68 6.49 -2.50 8.08
N SER A 69 6.44 -3.77 8.49
CA SER A 69 7.61 -4.60 8.81
C SER A 69 8.27 -5.23 7.58
N LEU A 70 7.79 -4.99 6.36
CA LEU A 70 8.33 -5.63 5.15
C LEU A 70 9.86 -5.45 4.99
N PRO A 71 10.44 -4.25 5.20
CA PRO A 71 11.90 -4.10 5.11
C PRO A 71 12.65 -4.93 6.15
N GLU A 72 12.09 -5.05 7.36
CA GLU A 72 12.63 -5.95 8.39
C GLU A 72 12.50 -7.41 7.95
N THR A 73 11.34 -7.86 7.47
CA THR A 73 11.18 -9.24 6.98
C THR A 73 12.17 -9.58 5.86
N ILE A 74 12.47 -8.62 4.98
CA ILE A 74 13.49 -8.76 3.92
C ILE A 74 14.90 -8.91 4.52
N ALA A 75 15.26 -8.07 5.48
CA ALA A 75 16.57 -8.13 6.13
C ALA A 75 16.73 -9.37 7.05
N GLU A 76 15.64 -9.82 7.67
CA GLU A 76 15.66 -10.90 8.65
C GLU A 76 15.72 -12.30 8.02
N ALA A 77 15.30 -12.46 6.77
CA ALA A 77 15.34 -13.75 6.07
C ALA A 77 16.73 -14.42 6.13
N ASP A 78 17.79 -13.61 6.20
CA ASP A 78 19.20 -14.05 6.25
C ASP A 78 19.93 -13.60 7.54
N ASN A 79 19.19 -13.29 8.61
CA ASN A 79 19.76 -12.63 9.81
C ASN A 79 20.95 -13.38 10.45
N SER A 80 20.88 -14.70 10.53
CA SER A 80 21.95 -15.53 11.10
C SER A 80 23.18 -15.58 10.20
N PHE A 81 22.95 -15.60 8.88
CA PHE A 81 24.00 -15.59 7.88
C PHE A 81 24.73 -14.24 7.88
N VAL A 82 24.00 -13.13 7.86
CA VAL A 82 24.56 -11.77 7.86
C VAL A 82 25.45 -11.54 9.08
N LEU A 83 24.97 -11.87 10.28
CA LEU A 83 25.76 -11.69 11.50
C LEU A 83 27.02 -12.55 11.49
N SER A 84 26.92 -13.81 11.06
CA SER A 84 28.07 -14.73 11.02
C SER A 84 29.20 -14.26 10.10
N ILE A 85 28.87 -13.59 8.99
CA ILE A 85 29.87 -13.02 8.07
C ILE A 85 30.48 -11.76 8.67
N LEU A 86 29.64 -10.88 9.23
CA LEU A 86 30.10 -9.66 9.87
C LEU A 86 31.04 -9.95 11.04
N GLU A 87 30.77 -10.96 11.86
CA GLU A 87 31.64 -11.38 12.97
C GLU A 87 33.02 -11.85 12.52
N GLN A 88 33.17 -12.36 11.29
CA GLN A 88 34.47 -12.76 10.72
C GLN A 88 35.31 -11.57 10.27
N LYS A 89 34.67 -10.44 9.96
CA LYS A 89 35.29 -9.25 9.36
C LYS A 89 35.46 -8.11 10.36
N ALA A 90 34.52 -7.99 11.29
CA ALA A 90 34.47 -6.91 12.25
C ALA A 90 35.55 -7.07 13.34
N PRO A 91 36.06 -5.95 13.89
CA PRO A 91 37.05 -6.00 14.97
C PRO A 91 36.47 -6.53 16.29
N THR A 92 35.15 -6.38 16.51
CA THR A 92 34.46 -6.86 17.71
C THR A 92 33.05 -7.36 17.38
N ALA A 93 32.51 -8.25 18.23
CA ALA A 93 31.13 -8.70 18.12
C ALA A 93 30.11 -7.55 18.25
N LEU A 94 30.42 -6.53 19.06
CA LEU A 94 29.58 -5.34 19.17
C LEU A 94 29.52 -4.58 17.83
N THR A 95 30.66 -4.37 17.18
CA THR A 95 30.72 -3.72 15.86
C THR A 95 29.99 -4.54 14.80
N ALA A 96 30.06 -5.88 14.85
CA ALA A 96 29.29 -6.74 13.95
C ALA A 96 27.78 -6.56 14.15
N GLN A 97 27.33 -6.49 15.40
CA GLN A 97 25.92 -6.26 15.74
C GLN A 97 25.45 -4.86 15.31
N GLU A 98 26.23 -3.82 15.56
CA GLU A 98 25.92 -2.46 15.11
C GLU A 98 25.89 -2.35 13.57
N ALA A 99 26.81 -3.03 12.88
CA ALA A 99 26.81 -3.08 11.42
C ALA A 99 25.58 -3.81 10.86
N LYS A 100 25.13 -4.87 11.54
CA LYS A 100 23.87 -5.55 11.20
C LYS A 100 22.68 -4.61 11.37
N ASP A 101 22.58 -3.89 12.48
CA ASP A 101 21.50 -2.93 12.71
C ASP A 101 21.55 -1.78 11.70
N ALA A 102 22.76 -1.37 11.29
CA ALA A 102 22.96 -0.39 10.23
C ALA A 102 22.49 -0.92 8.86
N ILE A 103 22.73 -2.20 8.52
CA ILE A 103 22.19 -2.83 7.29
C ILE A 103 20.65 -2.82 7.33
N LEU A 104 20.04 -3.16 8.47
CA LEU A 104 18.58 -3.12 8.63
C LEU A 104 18.04 -1.68 8.47
N SER A 105 18.70 -0.69 9.06
CA SER A 105 18.37 0.73 8.86
C SER A 105 18.46 1.13 7.37
N GLN A 106 19.52 0.73 6.67
CA GLN A 106 19.64 0.96 5.23
C GLN A 106 18.54 0.25 4.42
N CYS A 107 18.11 -0.95 4.83
CA CYS A 107 17.00 -1.66 4.19
C CYS A 107 15.70 -0.83 4.23
N TYR A 108 15.39 -0.22 5.38
CA TYR A 108 14.26 0.71 5.50
C TYR A 108 14.39 1.92 4.59
N PHE A 109 15.58 2.54 4.52
CA PHE A 109 15.81 3.68 3.63
C PHE A 109 15.71 3.31 2.14
N ARG A 110 16.17 2.12 1.74
CA ARG A 110 16.04 1.63 0.37
C ARG A 110 14.62 1.24 -0.01
N ALA A 111 13.87 0.65 0.91
CA ALA A 111 12.44 0.44 0.73
C ALA A 111 11.70 1.78 0.56
N ALA A 112 12.03 2.80 1.35
CA ALA A 112 11.46 4.14 1.22
C ALA A 112 11.84 4.80 -0.12
N ARG A 113 13.10 4.66 -0.57
CA ARG A 113 13.57 5.11 -1.88
C ARG A 113 12.78 4.47 -3.02
N GLN A 114 12.65 3.15 -2.99
CA GLN A 114 11.94 2.39 -4.00
C GLN A 114 10.44 2.75 -4.03
N LEU A 115 9.80 2.89 -2.87
CA LEU A 115 8.42 3.36 -2.78
C LEU A 115 8.26 4.77 -3.38
N TYR A 116 9.13 5.72 -3.00
CA TYR A 116 9.13 7.09 -3.54
C TYR A 116 9.29 7.11 -5.07
N SER A 117 10.15 6.24 -5.61
CA SER A 117 10.38 6.12 -7.05
C SER A 117 9.11 5.78 -7.82
N SER A 118 8.25 4.93 -7.23
CA SER A 118 6.99 4.51 -7.84
C SER A 118 5.80 5.45 -7.60
N MET A 119 5.94 6.43 -6.71
CA MET A 119 4.86 7.36 -6.35
C MET A 119 4.45 8.24 -7.52
N THR A 120 3.17 8.62 -7.54
CA THR A 120 2.66 9.63 -8.47
C THR A 120 3.33 10.99 -8.27
N GLU A 121 3.26 11.87 -9.27
CA GLU A 121 3.82 13.23 -9.17
C GLU A 121 3.25 14.00 -7.98
N ASP A 122 1.94 13.90 -7.75
CA ASP A 122 1.25 14.52 -6.61
C ASP A 122 1.77 14.02 -5.26
N GLU A 123 2.06 12.72 -5.15
CA GLU A 123 2.60 12.12 -3.92
C GLU A 123 4.05 12.52 -3.69
N ARG A 124 4.88 12.52 -4.74
CA ARG A 124 6.26 13.02 -4.68
C ARG A 124 6.30 14.49 -4.32
N TYR A 125 5.39 15.31 -4.84
CA TYR A 125 5.28 16.72 -4.47
C TYR A 125 4.99 16.90 -2.98
N ARG A 126 4.08 16.11 -2.40
CA ARG A 126 3.74 16.16 -0.97
C ARG A 126 4.84 15.59 -0.06
N CYS A 127 5.76 14.81 -0.59
CA CYS A 127 6.92 14.27 0.13
C CYS A 127 8.24 14.92 -0.29
N ARG A 128 8.21 16.08 -0.97
CA ARG A 128 9.38 16.71 -1.60
C ARG A 128 10.53 16.99 -0.62
N LEU A 129 10.24 17.29 0.64
CA LEU A 129 11.27 17.51 1.66
C LEU A 129 12.07 16.23 1.98
N LEU A 130 11.51 15.06 1.70
CA LEU A 130 12.14 13.76 1.85
C LEU A 130 12.78 13.24 0.55
N GLN A 131 12.81 14.04 -0.53
CA GLN A 131 13.37 13.63 -1.83
C GLN A 131 14.86 13.21 -1.74
N GLY A 132 15.60 13.68 -0.73
CA GLY A 132 16.99 13.28 -0.53
C GLY A 132 17.17 11.78 -0.27
N ILE A 133 16.14 11.09 0.25
CA ILE A 133 16.14 9.62 0.40
C ILE A 133 16.09 8.94 -0.97
N PHE A 134 15.39 9.54 -1.95
CA PHE A 134 15.36 9.02 -3.31
C PHE A 134 16.70 9.20 -4.04
N TYR A 135 17.38 10.32 -3.81
CA TYR A 135 18.67 10.59 -4.46
C TYR A 135 19.85 9.83 -3.84
N ASP A 136 19.72 9.32 -2.62
CA ASP A 136 20.77 8.52 -2.00
C ASP A 136 20.95 7.17 -2.72
N THR A 137 22.17 6.93 -3.21
CA THR A 137 22.57 5.72 -3.94
C THR A 137 23.51 4.85 -3.13
N THR A 138 23.56 5.02 -1.81
CA THR A 138 24.42 4.25 -0.92
C THR A 138 24.21 2.74 -1.14
N PRO A 139 25.27 1.97 -1.46
CA PRO A 139 25.13 0.55 -1.78
C PRO A 139 24.58 -0.27 -0.61
N ILE A 140 23.86 -1.33 -0.94
CA ILE A 140 23.37 -2.35 0.02
C ILE A 140 23.68 -3.74 -0.53
N PRO A 141 23.72 -4.79 0.33
CA PRO A 141 23.90 -6.16 -0.14
C PRO A 141 22.92 -6.53 -1.27
N SER A 142 23.44 -7.14 -2.35
CA SER A 142 22.70 -7.38 -3.59
C SER A 142 21.42 -8.20 -3.42
N PHE A 143 21.43 -9.17 -2.49
CA PHE A 143 20.25 -10.01 -2.21
C PHE A 143 19.09 -9.20 -1.60
N LEU A 144 19.38 -8.24 -0.72
CA LEU A 144 18.37 -7.32 -0.17
C LEU A 144 17.81 -6.41 -1.25
N ASN A 145 18.68 -5.91 -2.14
CA ASN A 145 18.29 -4.99 -3.21
C ASN A 145 17.25 -5.61 -4.16
N ASN A 146 17.44 -6.88 -4.51
CA ASN A 146 16.52 -7.63 -5.38
C ASN A 146 15.14 -7.83 -4.73
N ALA A 147 15.10 -8.10 -3.42
CA ALA A 147 13.85 -8.22 -2.69
C ALA A 147 13.12 -6.87 -2.58
N ILE A 148 13.85 -5.79 -2.28
CA ILE A 148 13.29 -4.43 -2.16
C ILE A 148 12.63 -3.98 -3.47
N ALA A 149 13.12 -4.42 -4.62
CA ALA A 149 12.59 -4.08 -5.94
C ALA A 149 11.09 -4.39 -6.12
N MET A 150 10.52 -5.28 -5.31
CA MET A 150 9.09 -5.57 -5.36
C MET A 150 8.20 -4.40 -4.95
N ILE A 151 8.73 -3.50 -4.13
CA ILE A 151 7.95 -2.47 -3.46
C ILE A 151 7.56 -1.40 -4.48
N GLY A 152 6.30 -0.99 -4.46
CA GLY A 152 5.87 0.23 -5.15
C GLY A 152 4.51 0.10 -5.81
N HIS A 153 4.00 1.21 -6.34
CA HIS A 153 2.85 1.14 -7.26
C HIS A 153 3.20 0.23 -8.42
N PHE A 154 2.26 -0.55 -8.93
CA PHE A 154 2.51 -1.38 -10.10
C PHE A 154 1.39 -1.24 -11.12
N ARG A 155 1.74 -1.49 -12.38
CA ARG A 155 0.80 -1.49 -13.50
C ARG A 155 0.53 -2.92 -13.93
N CYS A 156 -0.74 -3.23 -14.13
CA CYS A 156 -1.17 -4.41 -14.85
C CYS A 156 -2.02 -4.00 -16.06
N GLU A 157 -2.45 -4.99 -16.83
CA GLU A 157 -3.22 -4.77 -18.06
C GLU A 157 -4.54 -4.01 -17.80
N PHE A 158 -5.13 -4.20 -16.62
CA PHE A 158 -6.34 -3.47 -16.22
C PHE A 158 -6.07 -2.03 -15.81
N GLY A 159 -4.85 -1.68 -15.40
CA GLY A 159 -4.48 -0.36 -14.88
C GLY A 159 -3.49 -0.33 -13.73
N GLU A 160 -3.42 0.82 -13.07
CA GLU A 160 -2.50 1.06 -11.96
C GLU A 160 -3.11 0.63 -10.63
N VAL A 161 -2.40 -0.21 -9.90
CA VAL A 161 -2.69 -0.55 -8.51
C VAL A 161 -1.70 0.20 -7.62
N ARG A 162 -2.23 0.94 -6.64
CA ARG A 162 -1.42 1.81 -5.78
C ARG A 162 -1.19 1.22 -4.40
N ILE A 163 -0.09 1.63 -3.78
CA ILE A 163 0.13 1.38 -2.36
C ILE A 163 -0.75 2.34 -1.58
N ARG A 164 -1.61 1.79 -0.74
CA ARG A 164 -2.53 2.54 0.11
C ARG A 164 -1.72 3.35 1.13
N HIS A 165 -2.03 4.65 1.23
CA HIS A 165 -1.34 5.59 2.14
C HIS A 165 0.19 5.57 2.01
N ALA A 166 0.71 5.46 0.77
CA ALA A 166 2.14 5.34 0.49
C ALA A 166 3.01 6.41 1.18
N GLU A 167 2.52 7.65 1.27
CA GLU A 167 3.21 8.79 1.89
C GLU A 167 3.37 8.62 3.41
N VAL A 168 2.41 7.96 4.07
CA VAL A 168 2.50 7.62 5.50
C VAL A 168 3.47 6.46 5.69
N LEU A 169 3.38 5.44 4.83
CA LEU A 169 4.28 4.28 4.87
C LEU A 169 5.74 4.69 4.65
N LEU A 170 6.01 5.60 3.70
CA LEU A 170 7.33 6.17 3.48
C LEU A 170 7.89 6.80 4.75
N ARG A 171 7.12 7.67 5.41
CA ARG A 171 7.57 8.32 6.66
C ARG A 171 7.75 7.32 7.79
N ARG A 172 6.88 6.31 7.90
CA ARG A 172 7.03 5.21 8.87
C ARG A 172 8.37 4.50 8.68
N TRP A 173 8.69 4.09 7.46
CA TRP A 173 9.96 3.41 7.18
C TRP A 173 11.16 4.29 7.46
N VAL A 174 11.12 5.58 7.11
CA VAL A 174 12.20 6.51 7.46
C VAL A 174 12.40 6.59 8.98
N VAL A 175 11.33 6.78 9.74
CA VAL A 175 11.41 6.88 11.21
C VAL A 175 11.90 5.56 11.82
N ILE A 176 11.41 4.41 11.36
CA ILE A 176 11.87 3.10 11.85
C ILE A 176 13.36 2.88 11.51
N GLY A 177 13.78 3.24 10.30
CA GLY A 177 15.19 3.17 9.90
C GLY A 177 16.10 4.06 10.76
N LEU A 178 15.62 5.25 11.14
CA LEU A 178 16.33 6.14 12.06
C LEU A 178 16.39 5.60 13.50
N GLU A 179 15.29 5.02 13.99
CA GLU A 179 15.27 4.37 15.31
C GLU A 179 16.24 3.20 15.35
N THR A 180 16.23 2.35 14.31
CA THR A 180 17.09 1.16 14.22
C THR A 180 18.56 1.54 14.22
N GLY A 181 18.93 2.64 13.55
CA GLY A 181 20.28 3.19 13.58
C GLY A 181 20.66 3.92 14.88
N ASN A 182 19.76 4.00 15.86
CA ASN A 182 19.88 4.81 17.08
C ASN A 182 20.07 6.33 16.82
N GLU A 183 19.47 6.84 15.75
CA GLU A 183 19.61 8.23 15.30
C GLU A 183 18.42 9.13 15.66
N LEU A 184 17.37 8.56 16.25
CA LEU A 184 16.30 9.34 16.86
C LEU A 184 16.68 9.71 18.29
N GLN A 185 17.04 10.99 18.49
CA GLN A 185 17.15 11.58 19.82
C GLN A 185 15.77 12.04 20.31
N THR A 186 14.80 11.13 20.35
CA THR A 186 13.52 11.41 21.00
C THR A 186 13.67 11.14 22.50
N GLY A 187 13.26 12.10 23.35
CA GLY A 187 13.29 11.91 24.81
C GLY A 187 12.42 10.75 25.32
N GLU A 188 11.58 10.18 24.45
CA GLU A 188 10.80 8.96 24.67
C GLU A 188 11.35 7.84 23.77
N LYS A 189 11.64 6.66 24.34
CA LYS A 189 12.08 5.48 23.58
C LYS A 189 10.86 4.85 22.89
N LEU A 190 10.62 5.22 21.64
CA LEU A 190 9.53 4.65 20.83
C LEU A 190 9.96 3.27 20.33
N THR A 191 9.15 2.24 20.59
CA THR A 191 9.41 0.90 20.06
C THR A 191 9.11 0.83 18.56
N ARG A 192 9.78 -0.06 17.82
CA ARG A 192 9.48 -0.32 16.40
C ARG A 192 8.00 -0.67 16.15
N LEU A 193 7.36 -1.38 17.08
CA LEU A 193 5.93 -1.66 17.04
C LEU A 193 5.09 -0.37 17.10
N MET A 194 5.43 0.57 17.97
CA MET A 194 4.75 1.88 18.03
C MET A 194 4.98 2.69 16.75
N LEU A 195 6.18 2.64 16.18
CA LEU A 195 6.53 3.34 14.94
C LEU A 195 5.84 2.75 13.70
N SER A 196 5.58 1.44 13.71
CA SER A 196 4.77 0.77 12.68
C SER A 196 3.34 1.33 12.58
N GLN A 197 2.86 1.90 13.68
CA GLN A 197 1.55 2.52 13.84
C GLN A 197 1.61 4.05 13.74
N ALA A 198 2.76 4.63 13.37
CA ALA A 198 2.95 6.07 13.39
C ALA A 198 2.02 6.82 12.42
N VAL A 199 1.53 7.98 12.85
CA VAL A 199 0.84 8.97 12.03
C VAL A 199 1.45 10.33 12.29
N PHE A 200 1.43 11.21 11.30
CA PHE A 200 2.06 12.52 11.38
C PHE A 200 1.03 13.64 11.20
N ARG A 201 1.45 14.88 11.45
CA ARG A 201 0.60 16.09 11.35
C ARG A 201 0.43 16.57 9.90
N ASP A 202 0.19 15.63 8.97
CA ASP A 202 0.05 15.88 7.54
C ASP A 202 -1.31 15.41 6.99
N ARG A 203 -1.60 15.77 5.74
CA ARG A 203 -2.87 15.49 5.06
C ARG A 203 -3.08 14.00 4.82
N SER A 204 -2.04 13.28 4.44
CA SER A 204 -2.07 11.87 4.11
C SER A 204 -2.31 11.02 5.37
N SER A 205 -1.66 11.38 6.48
CA SER A 205 -1.95 10.81 7.81
C SER A 205 -3.38 11.11 8.26
N LYS A 206 -3.90 12.32 8.03
CA LYS A 206 -5.30 12.67 8.33
C LYS A 206 -6.29 11.83 7.51
N ILE A 207 -6.01 11.57 6.23
CA ILE A 207 -6.83 10.70 5.39
C ILE A 207 -6.84 9.26 5.93
N LEU A 208 -5.67 8.73 6.34
CA LEU A 208 -5.58 7.43 7.00
C LEU A 208 -6.37 7.40 8.32
N VAL A 209 -6.21 8.41 9.18
CA VAL A 209 -6.95 8.49 10.45
C VAL A 209 -8.46 8.52 10.19
N ASN A 210 -8.93 9.25 9.17
CA ASN A 210 -10.34 9.28 8.81
C ASN A 210 -10.87 7.91 8.35
N SER A 211 -10.12 7.18 7.52
CA SER A 211 -10.53 5.83 7.10
C SER A 211 -10.59 4.87 8.29
N LEU A 212 -9.62 4.93 9.21
CA LEU A 212 -9.61 4.14 10.44
C LEU A 212 -10.79 4.49 11.37
N ILE A 213 -11.15 5.78 11.47
CA ILE A 213 -12.33 6.22 12.21
C ILE A 213 -13.60 5.60 11.64
N GLU A 214 -13.81 5.69 10.32
CA GLU A 214 -14.99 5.12 9.67
C GLU A 214 -15.09 3.60 9.90
N GLU A 215 -13.97 2.90 9.82
CA GLU A 215 -13.91 1.48 10.14
C GLU A 215 -14.21 1.19 11.62
N ARG A 216 -13.69 2.00 12.54
CA ARG A 216 -13.89 1.83 13.98
C ARG A 216 -15.34 2.15 14.38
N VAL A 217 -15.91 3.24 13.88
CA VAL A 217 -17.33 3.63 14.07
C VAL A 217 -18.25 2.54 13.53
N LYS A 218 -17.94 1.96 12.37
CA LYS A 218 -18.69 0.83 11.81
C LYS A 218 -18.58 -0.43 12.66
N ARG A 219 -17.41 -0.72 13.25
CA ARG A 219 -17.22 -1.85 14.19
C ARG A 219 -18.01 -1.65 15.49
N ILE A 220 -17.93 -0.46 16.07
CA ILE A 220 -18.67 -0.05 17.28
C ILE A 220 -20.17 -0.21 17.04
N SER A 221 -20.70 0.28 15.92
CA SER A 221 -22.14 0.22 15.58
C SER A 221 -22.69 -1.22 15.49
N LYS A 222 -21.84 -2.21 15.20
CA LYS A 222 -22.22 -3.64 15.19
C LYS A 222 -22.26 -4.27 16.59
N SER A 223 -21.82 -3.56 17.63
CA SER A 223 -21.80 -4.07 19.00
C SER A 223 -23.16 -3.84 19.67
N SER A 224 -23.77 -4.92 20.16
CA SER A 224 -25.03 -4.84 20.90
C SER A 224 -24.80 -4.43 22.36
N PHE A 225 -25.73 -3.68 22.93
CA PHE A 225 -25.73 -3.32 24.34
C PHE A 225 -27.14 -3.43 24.93
N LYS A 226 -27.24 -3.46 26.26
CA LYS A 226 -28.51 -3.58 26.98
C LYS A 226 -28.96 -2.20 27.46
N VAL A 227 -30.19 -1.83 27.16
CA VAL A 227 -30.82 -0.58 27.61
C VAL A 227 -32.04 -0.90 28.44
N LYS A 228 -32.16 -0.27 29.60
CA LYS A 228 -33.35 -0.37 30.43
C LYS A 228 -34.42 0.55 29.85
N SER A 229 -35.54 -0.01 29.41
CA SER A 229 -36.73 0.71 28.99
C SER A 229 -37.89 0.43 29.94
N HIS A 230 -39.02 1.13 29.75
CA HIS A 230 -40.26 0.86 30.49
C HIS A 230 -40.79 -0.57 30.27
N ALA A 231 -40.42 -1.23 29.17
CA ALA A 231 -40.79 -2.62 28.85
C ALA A 231 -39.78 -3.65 29.39
N GLY A 232 -38.73 -3.23 30.11
CA GLY A 232 -37.68 -4.08 30.63
C GLY A 232 -36.32 -3.86 29.96
N LEU A 233 -35.46 -4.87 29.99
CA LEU A 233 -34.09 -4.78 29.47
C LEU A 233 -34.04 -5.19 27.99
N LEU A 234 -33.84 -4.24 27.10
CA LEU A 234 -33.78 -4.46 25.65
C LEU A 234 -32.34 -4.56 25.17
N ARG A 235 -32.05 -5.55 24.31
CA ARG A 235 -30.77 -5.63 23.58
C ARG A 235 -30.90 -4.83 22.28
N VAL A 236 -30.11 -3.77 22.15
CA VAL A 236 -30.14 -2.86 21.00
C VAL A 236 -28.75 -2.72 20.37
N PHE A 237 -28.72 -2.23 19.14
CA PHE A 237 -27.50 -1.86 18.43
C PHE A 237 -27.50 -0.36 18.20
N HIS A 238 -26.32 0.25 18.21
CA HIS A 238 -26.22 1.66 17.84
C HIS A 238 -26.44 1.79 16.33
N PRO A 239 -27.24 2.75 15.82
CA PRO A 239 -27.35 2.97 14.39
C PRO A 239 -25.99 3.27 13.78
N LEU A 240 -25.78 2.84 12.53
CA LEU A 240 -24.60 3.23 11.77
C LEU A 240 -24.66 4.74 11.52
N LEU A 241 -23.68 5.46 12.05
CA LEU A 241 -23.61 6.91 11.93
C LEU A 241 -22.66 7.34 10.81
N ALA A 242 -23.03 8.41 10.12
CA ALA A 242 -22.08 9.18 9.32
C ALA A 242 -21.10 9.91 10.25
N CYS A 243 -19.86 10.10 9.82
CA CYS A 243 -18.86 10.86 10.59
C CYS A 243 -19.01 12.37 10.33
N ASN A 244 -20.19 12.92 10.63
CA ASN A 244 -20.52 14.34 10.45
C ASN A 244 -21.27 14.89 11.69
N GLU A 245 -21.73 16.14 11.61
CA GLU A 245 -22.44 16.78 12.73
C GLU A 245 -23.72 16.06 13.14
N ASP A 246 -24.53 15.64 12.15
CA ASP A 246 -25.73 14.86 12.39
C ASP A 246 -25.42 13.54 13.09
N GLY A 247 -24.34 12.86 12.68
CA GLY A 247 -23.84 11.67 13.33
C GLY A 247 -23.46 11.92 14.78
N LEU A 248 -22.72 13.00 15.05
CA LEU A 248 -22.30 13.38 16.41
C LEU A 248 -23.50 13.64 17.33
N ASN A 249 -24.52 14.34 16.83
CA ASN A 249 -25.73 14.68 17.58
C ASN A 249 -26.61 13.45 17.88
N ARG A 250 -26.46 12.37 17.09
CA ARG A 250 -27.20 11.11 17.25
C ARG A 250 -26.51 10.11 18.17
N VAL A 251 -25.32 10.40 18.69
CA VAL A 251 -24.65 9.51 19.65
C VAL A 251 -25.36 9.60 21.00
N SER A 252 -26.08 8.54 21.37
CA SER A 252 -26.80 8.47 22.66
C SER A 252 -25.82 8.34 23.84
N GLU A 253 -26.01 9.14 24.88
CA GLU A 253 -25.18 9.07 26.11
C GLU A 253 -25.36 7.76 26.89
N ASN A 254 -26.51 7.10 26.72
CA ASN A 254 -26.75 5.76 27.29
C ASN A 254 -25.93 4.64 26.61
N TYR A 255 -25.17 4.95 25.56
CA TYR A 255 -24.35 3.96 24.85
C TYR A 255 -22.99 3.78 25.55
N PRO A 256 -22.52 2.54 25.81
CA PRO A 256 -21.26 2.32 26.52
C PRO A 256 -20.03 2.95 25.87
N TYR A 257 -20.01 3.05 24.54
CA TYR A 257 -18.89 3.66 23.78
C TYR A 257 -19.18 5.09 23.32
N HIS A 258 -20.15 5.80 23.93
CA HIS A 258 -20.54 7.13 23.47
C HIS A 258 -19.39 8.14 23.46
N LEU A 259 -18.52 8.15 24.47
CA LEU A 259 -17.36 9.06 24.53
C LEU A 259 -16.35 8.77 23.42
N GLU A 260 -16.01 7.49 23.20
CA GLU A 260 -15.14 7.06 22.11
C GLU A 260 -15.74 7.50 20.77
N MET A 261 -17.00 7.15 20.51
CA MET A 261 -17.68 7.46 19.24
C MET A 261 -17.79 8.96 18.98
N ARG A 262 -18.16 9.76 19.99
CA ARG A 262 -18.20 11.24 19.89
C ARG A 262 -16.82 11.80 19.57
N ARG A 263 -15.77 11.38 20.29
CA ARG A 263 -14.40 11.87 20.07
C ARG A 263 -13.86 11.48 18.69
N LEU A 264 -14.14 10.27 18.23
CA LEU A 264 -13.77 9.82 16.88
C LEU A 264 -14.49 10.63 15.79
N ILE A 265 -15.80 10.87 15.93
CA ILE A 265 -16.54 11.72 14.97
C ILE A 265 -16.03 13.16 15.01
N MET A 266 -15.75 13.72 16.19
CA MET A 266 -15.13 15.04 16.33
C MET A 266 -13.78 15.09 15.63
N LEU A 267 -12.92 14.08 15.83
CA LEU A 267 -11.63 13.96 15.16
C LEU A 267 -11.78 13.89 13.65
N HIS A 268 -12.72 13.09 13.13
CA HIS A 268 -12.95 12.94 11.69
C HIS A 268 -13.31 14.28 11.05
N ARG A 269 -14.22 15.03 11.68
CA ARG A 269 -14.69 16.34 11.25
C ARG A 269 -13.64 17.45 11.24
N MET A 270 -12.55 17.29 11.99
CA MET A 270 -11.48 18.30 12.00
C MET A 270 -10.94 18.51 10.59
N THR A 271 -10.81 19.78 10.21
CA THR A 271 -10.08 20.18 9.01
C THR A 271 -8.61 19.76 9.12
N HIS A 272 -7.91 19.74 7.99
CA HIS A 272 -6.47 19.48 7.99
C HIS A 272 -5.69 20.51 8.83
N PHE A 273 -6.13 21.78 8.83
CA PHE A 273 -5.49 22.83 9.63
C PHE A 273 -5.62 22.55 11.12
N GLU A 274 -6.83 22.22 11.59
CA GLU A 274 -7.06 21.85 12.99
C GLU A 274 -6.31 20.57 13.37
N TRP A 275 -6.29 19.56 12.50
CA TRP A 275 -5.50 18.35 12.70
C TRP A 275 -4.01 18.64 12.93
N ARG A 276 -3.45 19.68 12.29
CA ARG A 276 -2.03 20.00 12.41
C ARG A 276 -1.66 20.56 13.78
N THR A 277 -2.57 21.30 14.42
CA THR A 277 -2.30 22.05 15.65
C THR A 277 -3.02 21.51 16.88
N ALA A 278 -3.98 20.60 16.72
CA ALA A 278 -4.81 20.14 17.83
C ALA A 278 -4.04 19.31 18.86
N GLU A 279 -3.93 19.80 20.08
CA GLU A 279 -3.37 19.05 21.20
C GLU A 279 -4.42 18.18 21.89
N THR A 280 -5.68 18.60 21.87
CA THR A 280 -6.79 17.93 22.54
C THR A 280 -8.06 17.85 21.68
N ILE A 281 -8.92 16.88 22.00
CA ILE A 281 -10.25 16.69 21.44
C ILE A 281 -11.21 16.53 22.62
N ALA A 282 -12.18 17.45 22.74
CA ALA A 282 -13.10 17.49 23.88
C ALA A 282 -12.37 17.44 25.24
N GLY A 283 -11.28 18.22 25.37
CA GLY A 283 -10.47 18.31 26.60
C GLY A 283 -9.56 17.12 26.87
N VAL A 284 -9.49 16.12 25.99
CA VAL A 284 -8.62 14.94 26.13
C VAL A 284 -7.45 15.02 25.15
N PRO A 285 -6.21 14.72 25.56
CA PRO A 285 -5.06 14.65 24.66
C PRO A 285 -5.35 13.84 23.41
N ILE A 286 -4.93 14.37 22.25
CA ILE A 286 -5.20 13.75 20.95
C ILE A 286 -4.69 12.31 20.86
N GLN A 287 -3.54 12.02 21.50
CA GLN A 287 -2.97 10.67 21.51
C GLN A 287 -3.94 9.64 22.13
N ILE A 288 -4.65 9.99 23.21
CA ILE A 288 -5.62 9.08 23.86
C ILE A 288 -6.78 8.75 22.91
N VAL A 289 -7.17 9.68 22.03
CA VAL A 289 -8.20 9.43 21.01
C VAL A 289 -7.65 8.57 19.88
N LEU A 290 -6.39 8.76 19.50
CA LEU A 290 -5.70 7.95 18.49
C LEU A 290 -5.45 6.51 18.98
N ASP A 291 -5.30 6.30 20.29
CA ASP A 291 -5.17 4.97 20.89
C ASP A 291 -6.40 4.09 20.62
N TYR A 292 -7.60 4.67 20.47
CA TYR A 292 -8.81 3.93 20.05
C TYR A 292 -8.69 3.32 18.64
N LEU A 293 -7.83 3.90 17.80
CA LEU A 293 -7.55 3.45 16.44
C LEU A 293 -6.28 2.59 16.37
N GLY A 294 -5.53 2.46 17.48
CA GLY A 294 -4.24 1.79 17.52
C GLY A 294 -3.18 2.51 16.69
N VAL A 295 -3.16 3.85 16.70
CA VAL A 295 -2.14 4.65 16.00
C VAL A 295 -1.39 5.59 16.94
N ARG A 296 -0.11 5.82 16.65
CA ARG A 296 0.78 6.68 17.45
C ARG A 296 1.08 7.98 16.72
N LEU A 297 0.78 9.12 17.32
CA LEU A 297 1.21 10.41 16.78
C LEU A 297 2.71 10.56 16.97
N VAL A 298 3.43 10.76 15.87
CA VAL A 298 4.85 11.13 15.86
C VAL A 298 4.95 12.60 15.49
N VAL A 299 5.51 13.40 16.40
CA VAL A 299 5.68 14.85 16.23
C VAL A 299 7.06 15.11 15.63
N LEU A 300 7.26 14.67 14.39
CA LEU A 300 8.44 14.97 13.59
C LEU A 300 7.99 15.52 12.25
N SER A 301 8.57 16.66 11.86
CA SER A 301 8.41 17.25 10.54
C SER A 301 9.30 16.55 9.52
N ASP A 302 8.94 16.64 8.24
CA ASP A 302 9.77 16.10 7.15
C ASP A 302 11.18 16.71 7.13
N GLU A 303 11.34 17.97 7.56
CA GLU A 303 12.65 18.60 7.68
C GLU A 303 13.52 17.96 8.77
N GLU A 304 12.94 17.67 9.94
CA GLU A 304 13.64 16.98 11.03
C GLU A 304 14.01 15.56 10.62
N LEU A 305 13.08 14.83 9.97
CA LEU A 305 13.35 13.50 9.43
C LEU A 305 14.49 13.52 8.43
N TYR A 306 14.51 14.49 7.52
CA TYR A 306 15.57 14.62 6.52
C TYR A 306 16.94 14.95 7.15
N ARG A 307 16.97 15.81 8.18
CA ARG A 307 18.20 16.11 8.93
C ARG A 307 18.75 14.88 9.63
N CYS A 308 17.90 14.13 10.33
CA CYS A 308 18.29 12.89 11.01
C CYS A 308 18.78 11.85 9.99
N PHE A 309 18.09 11.72 8.85
CA PHE A 309 18.51 10.82 7.76
C PHE A 309 19.90 11.17 7.22
N THR A 310 20.16 12.46 6.98
CA THR A 310 21.47 12.90 6.49
C THR A 310 22.59 12.61 7.51
N PHE A 311 22.30 12.74 8.81
CA PHE A 311 23.23 12.37 9.87
C PHE A 311 23.48 10.85 9.90
N ALA A 312 22.42 10.05 9.85
CA ALA A 312 22.48 8.59 9.78
C ALA A 312 23.35 8.10 8.60
N LEU A 313 23.18 8.71 7.42
CA LEU A 313 24.01 8.39 6.24
C LEU A 313 25.49 8.69 6.45
N ARG A 314 25.82 9.86 7.02
CA ARG A 314 27.22 10.23 7.27
C ARG A 314 27.88 9.26 8.23
N ARG A 315 27.18 8.86 9.29
CA ARG A 315 27.65 7.86 10.23
C ARG A 315 27.84 6.50 9.55
N TYR A 316 26.87 6.05 8.76
CA TYR A 316 27.00 4.80 8.00
C TYR A 316 28.25 4.79 7.10
N TRP A 317 28.49 5.88 6.36
CA TRP A 317 29.68 5.99 5.51
C TRP A 317 31.00 6.01 6.27
N ALA A 318 31.03 6.64 7.45
CA ALA A 318 32.23 6.70 8.27
C ALA A 318 32.53 5.38 8.97
N ASP A 319 31.51 4.74 9.54
CA ASP A 319 31.70 3.68 10.53
C ASP A 319 31.50 2.27 9.96
N TYR A 320 30.59 2.10 8.98
CA TYR A 320 30.10 0.76 8.60
C TYR A 320 30.28 0.42 7.11
N LYS A 321 30.38 1.41 6.22
CA LYS A 321 30.41 1.17 4.75
C LYS A 321 31.52 0.20 4.33
N SER A 322 32.78 0.43 4.73
CA SER A 322 33.91 -0.44 4.33
C SER A 322 33.67 -1.88 4.78
N LEU A 323 33.22 -2.07 6.02
CA LEU A 323 32.95 -3.39 6.59
C LEU A 323 31.86 -4.12 5.80
N VAL A 324 30.79 -3.44 5.41
CA VAL A 324 29.69 -4.03 4.64
C VAL A 324 30.16 -4.40 3.22
N GLU A 325 30.92 -3.52 2.55
CA GLU A 325 31.44 -3.77 1.20
C GLU A 325 32.51 -4.87 1.16
N GLU A 326 33.25 -5.10 2.24
CA GLU A 326 34.20 -6.21 2.39
C GLU A 326 33.53 -7.54 2.75
N ALA A 327 32.35 -7.48 3.38
CA ALA A 327 31.59 -8.64 3.82
C ALA A 327 30.66 -9.19 2.74
N PHE A 328 30.08 -8.32 1.91
CA PHE A 328 29.03 -8.69 0.95
C PHE A 328 29.28 -8.11 -0.43
N GLU A 329 28.78 -8.83 -1.44
CA GLU A 329 28.56 -8.22 -2.75
C GLU A 329 27.45 -7.17 -2.63
N VAL A 330 27.78 -5.92 -2.93
CA VAL A 330 26.85 -4.79 -2.87
C VAL A 330 26.39 -4.37 -4.25
N ALA A 331 25.18 -3.81 -4.33
CA ALA A 331 24.62 -3.25 -5.54
C ALA A 331 24.18 -1.80 -5.31
N GLU A 332 24.12 -1.04 -6.41
CA GLU A 332 23.41 0.24 -6.41
C GLU A 332 21.93 -0.01 -6.09
N PRO A 333 21.33 0.77 -5.18
CA PRO A 333 19.96 0.53 -4.78
C PRO A 333 18.96 0.68 -5.93
N VAL A 334 17.88 -0.11 -5.89
CA VAL A 334 16.78 -0.05 -6.84
C VAL A 334 15.92 1.21 -6.69
N ALA A 335 15.59 1.81 -7.84
CA ALA A 335 14.61 2.89 -7.99
C ALA A 335 13.88 2.66 -9.31
N THR A 336 13.10 1.59 -9.39
CA THR A 336 12.27 1.33 -10.57
C THR A 336 11.03 2.22 -10.53
N GLY A 337 10.44 2.52 -11.69
CA GLY A 337 9.20 3.30 -11.76
C GLY A 337 7.98 2.55 -11.23
N PHE A 338 8.07 1.22 -11.07
CA PHE A 338 6.99 0.35 -10.61
C PHE A 338 7.53 -0.80 -9.74
N GLY A 339 6.73 -1.23 -8.77
CA GLY A 339 6.91 -2.48 -8.04
C GLY A 339 6.38 -3.69 -8.81
N ASN A 340 6.41 -4.86 -8.16
CA ASN A 340 6.04 -6.15 -8.76
C ASN A 340 4.73 -6.70 -8.18
N ALA A 341 4.15 -7.70 -8.83
CA ALA A 341 2.89 -8.30 -8.43
C ALA A 341 3.01 -9.23 -7.21
N CYS A 342 4.22 -9.73 -6.90
CA CYS A 342 4.50 -10.51 -5.68
C CYS A 342 4.09 -9.81 -4.38
N GLN A 343 4.01 -8.47 -4.38
CA GLN A 343 3.54 -7.70 -3.23
C GLN A 343 2.05 -7.89 -2.91
N THR A 344 1.29 -8.62 -3.75
CA THR A 344 -0.12 -9.00 -3.51
C THR A 344 -0.28 -10.29 -2.70
N VAL A 345 0.81 -11.03 -2.49
CA VAL A 345 0.78 -12.30 -1.77
C VAL A 345 0.72 -12.05 -0.27
N SER A 346 -0.14 -12.80 0.41
CA SER A 346 -0.13 -12.96 1.86
C SER A 346 0.22 -14.40 2.18
N SER A 347 1.17 -14.62 3.07
CA SER A 347 1.58 -15.95 3.50
C SER A 347 1.39 -16.18 4.99
N ASP A 348 1.12 -17.43 5.33
CA ASP A 348 1.29 -18.01 6.66
C ASP A 348 2.39 -19.08 6.57
N ASP A 349 2.80 -19.69 7.69
CA ASP A 349 3.97 -20.60 7.78
C ASP A 349 4.06 -21.70 6.71
N LEU A 350 2.93 -22.12 6.13
CA LEU A 350 2.85 -23.23 5.18
C LEU A 350 2.18 -22.89 3.83
N GLN A 351 1.56 -21.70 3.69
CA GLN A 351 0.69 -21.41 2.56
C GLN A 351 0.86 -19.98 2.05
N ALA A 352 0.86 -19.83 0.72
CA ALA A 352 0.75 -18.54 0.05
C ALA A 352 -0.70 -18.35 -0.45
N THR A 353 -1.25 -17.17 -0.24
CA THR A 353 -2.59 -16.77 -0.72
C THR A 353 -2.47 -15.52 -1.59
N PHE A 354 -3.16 -15.53 -2.71
CA PHE A 354 -3.20 -14.42 -3.66
C PHE A 354 -4.52 -14.46 -4.45
N ALA A 355 -4.99 -13.29 -4.89
CA ALA A 355 -6.31 -13.16 -5.52
C ALA A 355 -6.30 -13.18 -7.05
N LEU A 356 -5.19 -12.77 -7.66
CA LEU A 356 -5.00 -12.74 -9.12
C LEU A 356 -3.91 -13.74 -9.49
N PRO A 357 -3.96 -14.35 -10.70
CA PRO A 357 -2.87 -15.19 -11.18
C PRO A 357 -1.52 -14.46 -11.13
N LEU A 358 -0.49 -15.14 -10.66
CA LEU A 358 0.87 -14.62 -10.50
C LEU A 358 1.86 -15.57 -11.18
N SER A 359 3.06 -15.08 -11.50
CA SER A 359 4.15 -15.95 -11.93
C SER A 359 4.68 -16.79 -10.75
N ASP A 360 5.32 -17.94 -11.03
CA ASP A 360 5.92 -18.77 -9.97
C ASP A 360 6.97 -18.00 -9.15
N GLN A 361 7.71 -17.10 -9.82
CA GLN A 361 8.67 -16.21 -9.18
C GLN A 361 7.96 -15.23 -8.23
N ASP A 362 6.84 -14.64 -8.66
CA ASP A 362 6.08 -13.72 -7.82
C ASP A 362 5.49 -14.43 -6.59
N ILE A 363 4.98 -15.65 -6.78
CA ILE A 363 4.45 -16.47 -5.68
C ILE A 363 5.56 -16.80 -4.69
N SER A 364 6.74 -17.23 -5.18
CA SER A 364 7.87 -17.62 -4.33
C SER A 364 8.41 -16.43 -3.51
N MET A 365 8.60 -15.28 -4.17
CA MET A 365 9.03 -14.05 -3.49
C MET A 365 7.98 -13.57 -2.49
N GLY A 366 6.71 -13.57 -2.89
CA GLY A 366 5.62 -13.16 -2.03
C GLY A 366 5.43 -14.08 -0.82
N PHE A 367 5.64 -15.39 -0.99
CA PHE A 367 5.61 -16.36 0.10
C PHE A 367 6.72 -16.10 1.12
N MET A 368 7.94 -15.87 0.64
CA MET A 368 9.13 -15.65 1.47
C MET A 368 9.01 -14.39 2.35
N TYR A 369 8.48 -13.29 1.81
CA TYR A 369 8.51 -11.99 2.50
C TYR A 369 7.15 -11.52 3.03
N ASN A 370 6.06 -12.24 2.76
CA ASN A 370 4.70 -11.94 3.23
C ASN A 370 4.29 -10.45 3.11
N PRO A 371 4.37 -9.84 1.93
CA PRO A 371 4.33 -8.37 1.80
C PRO A 371 2.97 -7.74 2.09
N ALA A 372 1.86 -8.41 1.77
CA ALA A 372 0.52 -7.81 1.84
C ALA A 372 -0.15 -8.00 3.21
N VAL A 373 -0.80 -6.93 3.69
CA VAL A 373 -1.86 -7.02 4.72
C VAL A 373 -3.22 -7.17 4.05
N LYS A 374 -3.45 -6.42 2.97
CA LYS A 374 -4.74 -6.37 2.28
C LYS A 374 -4.54 -5.99 0.83
N PHE A 375 -5.25 -6.67 -0.06
CA PHE A 375 -5.31 -6.33 -1.47
C PHE A 375 -6.76 -6.12 -1.90
N GLU A 376 -7.02 -5.03 -2.62
CA GLU A 376 -8.32 -4.69 -3.18
C GLU A 376 -8.17 -4.41 -4.67
N PHE A 377 -8.88 -5.18 -5.49
CA PHE A 377 -8.87 -5.05 -6.95
C PHE A 377 -10.29 -4.84 -7.46
N LYS A 378 -10.57 -3.66 -8.00
CA LYS A 378 -11.92 -3.25 -8.45
C LYS A 378 -11.85 -2.38 -9.71
N PRO A 379 -11.35 -2.93 -10.84
CA PRO A 379 -11.34 -2.19 -12.10
C PRO A 379 -12.77 -1.87 -12.54
N ARG A 380 -12.99 -0.63 -12.98
CA ARG A 380 -14.25 -0.18 -13.60
C ARG A 380 -13.96 0.37 -14.99
N PHE A 381 -14.77 -0.06 -15.94
CA PHE A 381 -14.73 0.40 -17.32
C PHE A 381 -16.10 0.95 -17.69
N CYS A 382 -16.10 2.03 -18.47
CA CYS A 382 -17.28 2.58 -19.09
C CYS A 382 -17.07 2.63 -20.60
N ALA A 383 -18.17 2.66 -21.35
CA ALA A 383 -18.13 2.88 -22.78
C ALA A 383 -19.32 3.76 -23.18
N TYR A 384 -19.12 4.58 -24.20
CA TYR A 384 -20.11 5.54 -24.65
C TYR A 384 -20.64 5.14 -26.03
N SER A 385 -21.96 5.05 -26.16
CA SER A 385 -22.65 4.79 -27.42
C SER A 385 -23.25 6.09 -27.95
N LYS A 386 -23.20 6.28 -29.28
CA LYS A 386 -23.95 7.35 -29.95
C LYS A 386 -25.45 7.01 -30.08
N ASN A 387 -25.78 5.72 -30.12
CA ASN A 387 -27.14 5.23 -30.24
C ASN A 387 -27.69 4.88 -28.86
N THR A 388 -28.96 5.22 -28.62
CA THR A 388 -29.65 4.78 -27.40
C THR A 388 -29.92 3.27 -27.46
N GLY A 389 -30.01 2.63 -26.29
CA GLY A 389 -30.38 1.22 -26.21
C GLY A 389 -31.74 0.89 -26.85
N LYS A 390 -32.65 1.88 -26.94
CA LYS A 390 -33.95 1.74 -27.61
C LYS A 390 -33.83 1.72 -29.13
N GLU A 391 -33.00 2.59 -29.72
CA GLU A 391 -32.77 2.64 -31.17
C GLU A 391 -32.11 1.36 -31.66
N MET A 392 -31.09 0.87 -30.95
CA MET A 392 -30.43 -0.40 -31.30
C MET A 392 -31.38 -1.59 -31.20
N ARG A 393 -32.23 -1.64 -30.17
CA ARG A 393 -33.23 -2.70 -30.00
C ARG A 393 -34.33 -2.66 -31.06
N THR A 394 -34.75 -1.46 -31.46
CA THR A 394 -35.80 -1.27 -32.49
C THR A 394 -35.27 -1.65 -33.87
N ALA A 395 -34.04 -1.26 -34.20
CA ALA A 395 -33.37 -1.67 -35.45
C ALA A 395 -33.26 -3.19 -35.56
N ARG A 396 -32.86 -3.87 -34.47
CA ARG A 396 -32.79 -5.33 -34.41
C ARG A 396 -34.15 -6.00 -34.64
N LEU A 397 -35.21 -5.55 -33.95
CA LEU A 397 -36.56 -6.12 -34.10
C LEU A 397 -37.14 -5.91 -35.50
N GLN A 398 -36.86 -4.78 -36.14
CA GLN A 398 -37.29 -4.51 -37.52
C GLN A 398 -36.60 -5.44 -38.53
N LYS A 399 -35.33 -5.78 -38.29
CA LYS A 399 -34.56 -6.72 -39.12
C LYS A 399 -35.07 -8.16 -38.96
N GLU A 400 -35.21 -8.64 -37.72
CA GLU A 400 -35.77 -9.97 -37.42
C GLU A 400 -37.18 -10.14 -38.04
N TYR A 401 -38.01 -9.10 -37.96
CA TYR A 401 -39.35 -9.12 -38.57
C TYR A 401 -39.34 -9.07 -40.10
N GLY A 402 -38.33 -8.42 -40.70
CA GLY A 402 -38.13 -8.38 -42.15
C GLY A 402 -37.61 -9.70 -42.73
N GLU A 403 -36.80 -10.45 -41.97
CA GLU A 403 -36.31 -11.78 -42.33
C GLU A 403 -37.39 -12.85 -42.22
N LEU A 404 -38.30 -12.76 -41.23
CA LEU A 404 -39.45 -13.68 -41.08
C LEU A 404 -40.54 -13.50 -42.16
N ARG A 405 -40.51 -12.39 -42.91
CA ARG A 405 -41.45 -12.10 -44.00
C ARG A 405 -40.95 -12.53 -45.37
N ARG A 406 -39.69 -12.97 -45.47
CA ARG A 406 -39.11 -13.60 -46.67
C ARG A 406 -39.13 -15.10 -46.48
#